data_AF-A0A162CYX7-F1
#
_entry.id   AF-A0A162CYX7-F1
#
_cell.length_a   1.000
_cell.length_b   1.000
_cell.length_c   1.000
_cell.angle_alpha   90.00
_cell.angle_beta   90.00
_cell.angle_gamma   90.00
#
_symmetry.space_group_name_H-M   'P 1'
#
loop_
_entity.id
_entity.type
_entity.pdbx_description
1 polymer ?
#
loop_
_entity_poly.entity_id
_entity_poly.type
_entity_poly.pdbx_seq_one_letter_code
_entity_poly.pdbx_strand_id
1 'polypeptide(L)'
;FDKIGIDTSEVLEAAGTKWNFLKFKPGLVGGHCIGVDPYYLTHKADMLGYHPQVILAGRRINDGMGKFIAEQTIKQMIAAGSPIKGAKVNVLGLTFKEDCADLRNSKVIDIIRELQSYGVEVSVTDPDADPEEAVHEYGVRPVTWAELPRADAI
;
A
#
# COMPACT_ATOMS: atom_id res chain seq x y z
N PHE A 1 13.03 2.41 -11.03
CA PHE A 1 13.70 3.67 -11.40
C PHE A 1 14.38 4.31 -10.20
N ASP A 2 13.75 4.26 -9.02
CA ASP A 2 14.33 4.71 -7.75
C ASP A 2 15.80 4.30 -7.50
N LYS A 3 16.14 3.01 -7.67
CA LYS A 3 17.52 2.50 -7.50
C LYS A 3 18.60 3.19 -8.36
N ILE A 4 18.20 3.82 -9.46
CA ILE A 4 19.10 4.53 -10.38
C ILE A 4 18.81 6.04 -10.43
N GLY A 5 18.03 6.56 -9.47
CA GLY A 5 17.75 7.99 -9.33
C GLY A 5 16.88 8.59 -10.43
N ILE A 6 16.06 7.78 -11.10
CA ILE A 6 15.14 8.27 -12.15
C ILE A 6 13.72 8.41 -11.57
N ASP A 7 13.08 9.54 -11.84
CA ASP A 7 11.69 9.78 -11.47
C ASP A 7 10.75 8.91 -12.32
N THR A 8 9.92 8.11 -11.64
CA THR A 8 8.96 7.24 -12.32
C THR A 8 7.85 8.05 -13.01
N SER A 9 7.51 9.23 -12.50
CA SER A 9 6.49 10.10 -13.07
C SER A 9 6.91 10.64 -14.45
N GLU A 10 8.15 11.10 -14.60
CA GLU A 10 8.72 11.54 -15.87
C GLU A 10 8.75 10.42 -16.91
N VAL A 11 9.13 9.21 -16.49
CA VAL A 11 9.13 8.03 -17.37
C VAL A 11 7.72 7.71 -17.88
N LEU A 12 6.71 7.77 -16.99
CA LEU A 12 5.31 7.53 -17.36
C LEU A 12 4.73 8.65 -18.23
N GLU A 13 5.11 9.91 -17.99
CA GLU A 13 4.72 11.05 -18.82
C GLU A 13 5.27 10.90 -20.24
N ALA A 14 6.57 10.62 -20.36
CA ALA A 14 7.20 10.39 -21.66
C ALA A 14 6.59 9.18 -22.39
N ALA A 15 6.34 8.08 -21.68
CA ALA A 15 5.67 6.90 -22.27
C ALA A 15 4.23 7.21 -22.70
N GLY A 16 3.54 8.09 -21.97
CA GLY A 16 2.19 8.58 -22.26
C GLY A 16 2.04 9.39 -23.54
N THR A 17 3.14 9.77 -24.21
CA THR A 17 3.11 10.39 -25.54
C THR A 17 2.76 9.40 -26.66
N LYS A 18 2.84 8.09 -26.40
CA LYS A 18 2.51 7.05 -27.38
C LYS A 18 0.99 6.87 -27.48
N TRP A 19 0.49 6.74 -28.71
CA TRP A 19 -0.95 6.64 -29.01
C TRP A 19 -1.67 5.48 -28.31
N ASN A 20 -0.95 4.40 -27.97
CA ASN A 20 -1.49 3.19 -27.35
C ASN A 20 -1.16 3.06 -25.86
N PHE A 21 -0.68 4.12 -25.21
CA PHE A 21 -0.32 4.07 -23.80
C PHE A 21 -1.53 4.29 -22.89
N LEU A 22 -1.82 3.31 -22.03
CA LEU A 22 -2.83 3.43 -20.97
C LEU A 22 -2.18 4.05 -19.71
N LYS A 23 -2.76 5.14 -19.22
CA LYS A 23 -2.18 5.98 -18.15
C LYS A 23 -2.47 5.45 -16.76
N PHE A 24 -1.87 4.31 -16.40
CA PHE A 24 -1.88 3.81 -15.03
C PHE A 24 -0.80 4.51 -14.18
N LYS A 25 -1.10 4.75 -12.91
CA LYS A 25 -0.16 5.29 -11.94
C LYS A 25 0.23 4.21 -10.92
N PRO A 26 1.48 4.19 -10.42
CA PRO A 26 1.87 3.33 -9.31
C PRO A 26 1.03 3.64 -8.07
N GLY A 27 0.70 2.62 -7.30
CA GLY A 27 -0.09 2.73 -6.09
C GLY A 27 -0.33 1.38 -5.44
N LEU A 28 -1.11 1.39 -4.36
CA LEU A 28 -1.60 0.19 -3.72
C LEU A 28 -2.79 -0.39 -4.48
N VAL A 29 -2.82 -1.71 -4.65
CA VAL A 29 -3.90 -2.41 -5.36
C VAL A 29 -4.71 -3.20 -4.34
N GLY A 30 -5.67 -2.51 -3.71
CA GLY A 30 -6.63 -3.08 -2.76
C GLY A 30 -7.99 -3.40 -3.39
N GLY A 31 -8.99 -3.58 -2.52
CA GLY A 31 -10.37 -3.87 -2.90
C GLY A 31 -10.56 -5.29 -3.42
N HIS A 32 -11.81 -5.66 -3.71
CA HIS A 32 -12.15 -7.03 -4.13
C HIS A 32 -11.76 -7.30 -5.58
N CYS A 33 -12.19 -6.46 -6.52
CA CYS A 33 -12.16 -6.82 -7.95
C CYS A 33 -10.73 -7.05 -8.44
N ILE A 34 -9.84 -6.07 -8.31
CA ILE A 34 -8.46 -6.21 -8.80
C ILE A 34 -7.64 -7.09 -7.85
N GLY A 35 -7.93 -7.01 -6.55
CA GLY A 35 -7.29 -7.79 -5.48
C GLY A 35 -7.47 -9.30 -5.60
N VAL A 36 -8.65 -9.75 -6.01
CA VAL A 36 -9.10 -11.15 -5.87
C VAL A 36 -9.44 -11.78 -7.21
N ASP A 37 -10.12 -11.08 -8.13
CA ASP A 37 -10.61 -11.68 -9.38
C ASP A 37 -9.53 -12.38 -10.22
N PRO A 38 -8.30 -11.83 -10.32
CA PRO A 38 -7.24 -12.52 -11.05
C PRO A 38 -6.97 -13.93 -10.53
N TYR A 39 -7.11 -14.19 -9.23
CA TYR A 39 -6.87 -15.51 -8.65
C TYR A 39 -7.92 -16.55 -9.07
N TYR A 40 -9.18 -16.15 -9.25
CA TYR A 40 -10.19 -17.07 -9.79
C TYR A 40 -9.83 -17.50 -11.21
N LEU A 41 -9.40 -16.54 -12.03
CA LEU A 41 -8.96 -16.82 -13.39
C LEU A 41 -7.71 -17.71 -13.41
N THR A 42 -6.71 -17.42 -12.56
CA THR A 42 -5.49 -18.21 -12.54
C THR A 42 -5.72 -19.62 -12.03
N HIS A 43 -6.57 -19.77 -11.01
CA HIS A 43 -6.98 -21.09 -10.51
C HIS A 43 -7.64 -21.91 -11.61
N LYS A 44 -8.58 -21.32 -12.37
CA LYS A 44 -9.22 -22.02 -13.48
C LYS A 44 -8.24 -22.37 -14.61
N ALA A 45 -7.28 -21.48 -14.91
CA ALA A 45 -6.25 -21.73 -15.90
C ALA A 45 -5.36 -22.92 -15.49
N ASP A 46 -4.90 -22.95 -14.24
CA ASP A 46 -4.05 -24.03 -13.72
C ASP A 46 -4.78 -25.38 -13.76
N MET A 47 -6.08 -25.42 -13.42
CA MET A 47 -6.90 -26.64 -13.54
C MET A 47 -6.98 -27.18 -14.97
N LEU A 48 -6.83 -26.31 -15.97
CA LEU A 48 -6.84 -26.66 -17.40
C LEU A 48 -5.42 -26.93 -17.93
N GLY A 49 -4.40 -26.90 -17.08
CA GLY A 49 -2.99 -27.10 -17.47
C GLY A 49 -2.32 -25.86 -18.07
N TYR A 50 -2.94 -24.68 -17.95
CA TYR A 50 -2.34 -23.40 -18.37
C TYR A 50 -1.77 -22.67 -17.17
N HIS A 51 -0.52 -22.22 -17.28
CA HIS A 51 0.14 -21.48 -16.20
C HIS A 51 0.22 -19.98 -16.53
N PRO A 52 -0.65 -19.13 -15.96
CA PRO A 52 -0.76 -17.71 -16.32
C PRO A 52 0.34 -16.86 -15.63
N GLN A 53 1.59 -17.05 -16.06
CA GLN A 53 2.78 -16.45 -15.44
C GLN A 53 2.71 -14.91 -15.34
N VAL A 54 2.18 -14.23 -16.36
CA VAL A 54 2.08 -12.75 -16.38
C VAL A 54 1.15 -12.23 -15.28
N ILE A 55 -0.01 -12.86 -15.10
CA ILE A 55 -1.00 -12.46 -14.10
C ILE A 55 -0.44 -12.70 -12.69
N LEU A 56 0.15 -13.88 -12.47
CA LEU A 56 0.75 -14.24 -11.18
C LEU A 56 1.93 -13.33 -10.81
N ALA A 57 2.78 -12.98 -11.78
CA ALA A 57 3.86 -12.02 -11.56
C ALA A 57 3.34 -10.64 -11.16
N GLY A 58 2.30 -10.15 -11.85
CA GLY A 58 1.63 -8.89 -11.50
C GLY A 58 1.06 -8.91 -10.08
N ARG A 59 0.36 -9.99 -9.70
CA ARG A 59 -0.16 -10.18 -8.35
C ARG A 59 0.95 -10.15 -7.30
N ARG A 60 2.01 -10.93 -7.50
CA ARG A 60 3.15 -10.96 -6.59
C ARG A 60 3.78 -9.58 -6.36
N ILE A 61 3.88 -8.76 -7.41
CA ILE A 61 4.39 -7.39 -7.28
C ILE A 61 3.40 -6.54 -6.47
N ASN A 62 2.12 -6.56 -6.82
CA ASN A 62 1.09 -5.77 -6.15
C ASN A 62 0.96 -6.10 -4.66
N ASP A 63 1.00 -7.39 -4.30
CA ASP A 63 0.91 -7.84 -2.91
C ASP A 63 2.18 -7.54 -2.10
N GLY A 64 3.31 -7.28 -2.75
CA GLY A 64 4.55 -6.85 -2.10
C GLY A 64 4.66 -5.35 -1.83
N MET A 65 3.74 -4.53 -2.35
CA MET A 65 3.89 -3.07 -2.33
C MET A 65 3.80 -2.47 -0.92
N GLY A 66 2.94 -2.98 -0.04
CA GLY A 66 2.83 -2.46 1.33
C GLY A 66 4.13 -2.60 2.12
N LYS A 67 4.74 -3.79 2.06
CA LYS A 67 6.06 -4.06 2.63
C LYS A 67 7.15 -3.17 2.02
N PHE A 68 7.17 -3.04 0.70
CA PHE A 68 8.15 -2.19 0.02
C PHE A 68 8.08 -0.73 0.50
N ILE A 69 6.87 -0.17 0.63
CA ILE A 69 6.65 1.20 1.11
C ILE A 69 7.18 1.34 2.54
N ALA A 70 6.79 0.44 3.45
CA ALA A 70 7.26 0.47 4.83
C ALA A 70 8.80 0.38 4.92
N GLU A 71 9.44 -0.53 4.17
CA GLU A 71 10.90 -0.67 4.14
C GLU A 71 11.60 0.59 3.60
N GLN A 72 11.02 1.26 2.60
CA GLN A 72 11.55 2.56 2.14
C GLN A 72 11.40 3.64 3.20
N THR A 73 10.24 3.73 3.88
CA THR A 73 10.03 4.68 4.98
C THR A 73 11.06 4.46 6.09
N ILE A 74 11.27 3.22 6.54
CA ILE A 74 12.28 2.86 7.54
C ILE A 74 13.68 3.29 7.09
N LYS A 75 14.04 3.01 5.83
CA LYS A 75 15.35 3.41 5.27
C LYS A 75 15.55 4.93 5.30
N GLN A 76 14.52 5.71 4.96
CA GLN A 76 14.59 7.18 4.99
C GLN A 76 14.65 7.71 6.42
N MET A 77 13.91 7.12 7.36
CA MET A 77 13.98 7.45 8.78
C MET A 77 15.40 7.22 9.34
N ILE A 78 16.03 6.10 9.02
CA ILE A 78 17.42 5.82 9.41
C ILE A 78 18.36 6.88 8.82
N ALA A 79 18.20 7.22 7.54
CA ALA A 79 19.03 8.23 6.88
C ALA A 79 18.86 9.63 7.51
N ALA A 80 17.67 9.94 8.03
CA ALA A 80 17.36 11.17 8.77
C ALA A 80 17.86 11.15 10.23
N GLY A 81 18.38 10.02 10.71
CA GLY A 81 18.88 9.86 12.08
C GLY A 81 17.80 9.49 13.10
N SER A 82 16.59 9.11 12.68
CA SER A 82 15.53 8.69 13.59
C SER A 82 15.82 7.29 14.14
N PRO A 83 15.65 7.05 15.46
CA PRO A 83 15.62 5.69 15.99
C PRO A 83 14.40 4.97 15.41
N ILE A 84 14.51 3.68 15.10
CA ILE A 84 13.39 2.92 14.51
C ILE A 84 12.47 2.31 15.57
N LYS A 85 13.04 1.61 16.56
CA LYS A 85 12.25 1.03 17.63
C LYS A 85 11.71 2.14 18.54
N GLY A 86 10.39 2.21 18.68
CA GLY A 86 9.69 3.27 19.42
C GLY A 86 9.51 4.57 18.63
N ALA A 87 9.92 4.61 17.35
CA ALA A 87 9.60 5.75 16.48
C ALA A 87 8.10 5.87 16.30
N LYS A 88 7.62 7.08 16.06
CA LYS A 88 6.19 7.32 15.77
C LYS A 88 6.01 7.60 14.29
N VAL A 89 5.08 6.90 13.65
CA VAL A 89 4.72 7.14 12.25
C VAL A 89 3.21 7.35 12.14
N ASN A 90 2.83 8.42 11.44
CA ASN A 90 1.42 8.72 11.17
C ASN A 90 1.07 8.27 9.75
N VAL A 91 0.21 7.27 9.61
CA VAL A 91 -0.31 6.86 8.30
C VAL A 91 -1.60 7.62 8.02
N LEU A 92 -1.61 8.39 6.93
CA LEU A 92 -2.75 9.20 6.50
C LEU A 92 -3.54 8.43 5.43
N GLY A 93 -4.71 7.93 5.81
CA GLY A 93 -5.55 7.05 5.01
C GLY A 93 -5.51 5.60 5.50
N LEU A 94 -6.62 4.89 5.36
CA LEU A 94 -6.81 3.49 5.68
C LEU A 94 -7.72 2.78 4.67
N THR A 95 -8.67 3.50 4.09
CA THR A 95 -9.56 3.00 3.04
C THR A 95 -8.78 2.52 1.82
N PHE A 96 -9.34 1.58 1.05
CA PHE A 96 -8.59 0.99 -0.06
C PHE A 96 -8.45 1.94 -1.26
N LYS A 97 -9.25 3.02 -1.30
CA LYS A 97 -9.34 3.98 -2.38
C LYS A 97 -9.72 5.36 -1.84
N GLU A 98 -9.22 6.40 -2.49
CA GLU A 98 -9.64 7.80 -2.29
C GLU A 98 -11.17 7.99 -2.33
N ASP A 99 -11.65 8.92 -1.51
CA ASP A 99 -13.04 9.39 -1.42
C ASP A 99 -14.07 8.25 -1.28
N CYS A 100 -13.73 7.22 -0.51
CA CYS A 100 -14.54 6.03 -0.34
C CYS A 100 -14.34 5.40 1.05
N ALA A 101 -15.41 5.17 1.78
CA ALA A 101 -15.38 4.57 3.12
C ALA A 101 -15.02 3.06 3.15
N ASP A 102 -14.80 2.42 2.01
CA ASP A 102 -14.63 0.96 1.93
C ASP A 102 -13.24 0.55 2.43
N LEU A 103 -13.25 -0.24 3.50
CA LEU A 103 -12.05 -0.76 4.14
C LEU A 103 -11.64 -2.12 3.59
N ARG A 104 -12.49 -2.84 2.86
CA ARG A 104 -12.26 -4.23 2.50
C ARG A 104 -11.03 -4.39 1.62
N ASN A 105 -10.15 -5.32 2.00
CA ASN A 105 -8.89 -5.57 1.30
C ASN A 105 -8.05 -4.30 1.09
N SER A 106 -8.10 -3.34 2.02
CA SER A 106 -7.12 -2.27 2.05
C SER A 106 -5.72 -2.86 2.19
N LYS A 107 -4.79 -2.37 1.36
CA LYS A 107 -3.38 -2.74 1.42
C LYS A 107 -2.57 -1.81 2.31
N VAL A 108 -3.22 -0.79 2.89
CA VAL A 108 -2.58 0.09 3.89
C VAL A 108 -2.23 -0.70 5.15
N ILE A 109 -3.03 -1.71 5.51
CA ILE A 109 -2.75 -2.57 6.66
C ILE A 109 -1.40 -3.30 6.53
N ASP A 110 -0.98 -3.64 5.32
CA ASP A 110 0.31 -4.29 5.08
C ASP A 110 1.47 -3.34 5.42
N ILE A 111 1.31 -2.03 5.16
CA ILE A 111 2.27 -0.99 5.58
C ILE A 111 2.32 -0.90 7.11
N ILE A 112 1.14 -0.79 7.75
CA ILE A 112 1.02 -0.65 9.20
C ILE A 112 1.69 -1.83 9.92
N ARG A 113 1.38 -3.06 9.49
CA ARG A 113 1.94 -4.26 10.12
C ARG A 113 3.43 -4.41 9.87
N GLU A 114 3.92 -4.08 8.68
CA GLU A 114 5.35 -4.11 8.42
C GLU A 114 6.08 -3.08 9.29
N LEU A 115 5.61 -1.84 9.39
CA LEU A 115 6.19 -0.82 10.29
C LEU A 115 6.18 -1.29 11.76
N GLN A 116 5.05 -1.81 12.24
CA GLN A 116 4.93 -2.37 13.60
C GLN A 116 5.91 -3.52 13.84
N SER A 117 6.22 -4.32 12.82
CA SER A 117 7.21 -5.41 12.94
C SER A 117 8.64 -4.91 13.23
N TYR A 118 8.97 -3.68 12.83
CA TYR A 118 10.22 -2.98 13.19
C TYR A 118 10.18 -2.34 14.58
N GLY A 119 9.03 -2.42 15.27
CA GLY A 119 8.80 -1.79 16.58
C GLY A 119 8.43 -0.32 16.49
N VAL A 120 7.93 0.14 15.34
CA VAL A 120 7.39 1.49 15.16
C VAL A 120 5.99 1.58 15.78
N GLU A 121 5.72 2.66 16.49
CA GLU A 121 4.38 3.03 16.95
C GLU A 121 3.64 3.73 15.80
N VAL A 122 2.57 3.11 15.30
CA VAL A 122 1.82 3.63 14.16
C VAL A 122 0.48 4.21 14.62
N SER A 123 0.23 5.46 14.28
CA SER A 123 -1.09 6.10 14.38
C SER A 123 -1.69 6.24 12.99
N VAL A 124 -3.00 6.02 12.86
CA VAL A 124 -3.70 6.09 11.58
C VAL A 124 -4.83 7.11 11.70
N THR A 125 -5.02 7.93 10.68
CA THR A 125 -6.24 8.75 10.54
C THR A 125 -6.81 8.52 9.14
N ASP A 126 -8.13 8.44 9.04
CA ASP A 126 -8.84 8.45 7.77
C ASP A 126 -10.23 9.06 8.04
N PRO A 127 -10.63 10.14 7.35
CA PRO A 127 -11.90 10.81 7.60
C PRO A 127 -13.12 10.00 7.14
N ASP A 128 -12.95 9.06 6.21
CA ASP A 128 -14.03 8.27 5.61
C ASP A 128 -14.15 6.88 6.23
N ALA A 129 -13.11 6.39 6.91
CA ALA A 129 -13.12 5.09 7.57
C ALA A 129 -14.02 5.06 8.82
N ASP A 130 -14.93 4.09 8.88
CA ASP A 130 -15.66 3.80 10.13
C ASP A 130 -14.71 3.18 11.18
N PRO A 131 -14.59 3.76 12.39
CA PRO A 131 -13.64 3.26 13.38
C PRO A 131 -13.94 1.87 13.91
N GLU A 132 -15.22 1.47 13.99
CA GLU A 132 -15.59 0.13 14.47
C GLU A 132 -15.33 -0.92 13.40
N GLU A 133 -15.62 -0.62 12.13
CA GLU A 133 -15.27 -1.47 10.99
C GLU A 133 -13.74 -1.64 10.87
N ALA A 134 -12.97 -0.56 11.02
CA ALA A 134 -11.51 -0.63 10.97
C ALA A 134 -10.92 -1.52 12.08
N VAL A 135 -11.48 -1.45 13.30
CA VAL A 135 -11.09 -2.34 14.40
C VAL A 135 -11.51 -3.77 14.13
N HIS A 136 -12.72 -3.99 13.60
CA HIS A 136 -13.21 -5.32 13.25
C HIS A 136 -12.34 -5.99 12.18
N GLU A 137 -12.06 -5.30 11.08
CA GLU A 137 -11.30 -5.85 9.93
C GLU A 137 -9.81 -5.97 10.21
N TYR A 138 -9.23 -4.98 10.92
CA TYR A 138 -7.77 -4.84 11.00
C TYR A 138 -7.19 -4.79 12.40
N GLY A 139 -8.02 -4.62 13.44
CA GLY A 139 -7.56 -4.38 14.80
C GLY A 139 -6.91 -3.01 14.99
N VAL A 140 -7.17 -2.07 14.07
CA VAL A 140 -6.60 -0.72 14.07
C VAL A 140 -7.74 0.28 14.24
N ARG A 141 -7.64 1.16 15.23
CA ARG A 141 -8.60 2.26 15.42
C ARG A 141 -8.02 3.54 14.81
N PRO A 142 -8.63 4.11 13.76
CA PRO A 142 -8.29 5.45 13.31
C PRO A 142 -8.52 6.46 14.43
N VAL A 143 -7.57 7.37 14.61
CA VAL A 143 -7.68 8.53 15.49
C VAL A 143 -8.05 9.76 14.65
N THR A 144 -8.56 10.79 15.29
CA THR A 144 -8.81 12.06 14.60
C THR A 144 -7.51 12.79 14.30
N TRP A 145 -7.54 13.71 13.34
CA TRP A 145 -6.38 14.56 13.01
C TRP A 145 -5.78 15.28 14.23
N ALA A 146 -6.64 15.72 15.15
CA ALA A 146 -6.21 16.44 16.36
C ALA A 146 -5.51 15.54 17.40
N GLU A 147 -5.72 14.22 17.32
CA GLU A 147 -5.14 13.24 18.23
C GLU A 147 -3.83 12.63 17.71
N LEU A 148 -3.46 12.91 16.46
CA LEU A 148 -2.21 12.43 15.90
C LEU A 148 -1.01 12.95 16.70
N PRO A 149 -0.09 12.07 17.13
CA PRO A 149 1.10 12.50 17.84
C PRO A 149 2.07 13.22 16.90
N ARG A 150 3.03 13.94 17.49
CA ARG A 150 4.23 14.32 16.76
C ARG A 150 4.96 13.04 16.33
N ALA A 151 5.11 12.86 15.02
CA ALA A 151 5.71 11.69 14.41
C ALA A 151 7.10 11.98 13.84
N ASP A 152 7.90 10.94 13.72
CA ASP A 152 9.20 10.92 13.06
C ASP A 152 9.07 10.79 11.53
N ALA A 153 7.96 10.20 11.04
CA ALA A 153 7.60 10.16 9.63
C ALA A 153 6.07 10.17 9.42
N ILE A 154 5.67 10.47 8.18
CA ILE A 154 4.30 10.48 7.67
C ILE A 154 4.29 9.67 6.38
#